data_AF-A0AAD3YP90-F1
#
_entry.id   AF-A0AAD3YP90-F1
#
_cell.length_a   1.000
_cell.length_b   1.000
_cell.length_c   1.000
_cell.angle_alpha   90.00
_cell.angle_beta   90.00
_cell.angle_gamma   90.00
#
_symmetry.space_group_name_H-M   'P 1'
#
loop_
_entity.id
_entity.type
_entity.pdbx_description
1 polymer ?
#
loop_
_entity_poly.entity_id
_entity_poly.type
_entity_poly.pdbx_seq_one_letter_code
_entity_poly.pdbx_strand_id
1 'polypeptide(L)'
;MSQSINLVAYESASDGRIYETKTELIETAFISTALLKELKKEFPLVERKIYEVLGADEHYSIECFNDADIERILVKLEGMFLSVLKSDSERLLGKTDFQDDKNLPSAQSTYIKSSDISESISRFRTLSNIIYIFSLKNSKYSGDNSVVLKLG
;
A
#
# COMPACT_ATOMS: atom_id res chain seq x y z
N MET A 1 -13.00 -11.39 3.05
CA MET A 1 -11.87 -11.29 3.99
C MET A 1 -10.94 -10.21 3.49
N SER A 2 -10.58 -9.22 4.31
CA SER A 2 -9.56 -8.22 3.99
C SER A 2 -8.18 -8.83 4.14
N GLN A 3 -7.28 -8.60 3.18
CA GLN A 3 -5.87 -8.98 3.29
C GLN A 3 -5.06 -7.80 3.80
N SER A 4 -3.85 -8.05 4.28
CA SER A 4 -2.94 -7.01 4.75
C SER A 4 -1.64 -7.00 3.95
N ILE A 5 -1.04 -5.83 3.83
CA ILE A 5 0.35 -5.68 3.40
C ILE A 5 1.12 -5.27 4.65
N ASN A 6 2.14 -6.05 4.97
CA ASN A 6 2.99 -5.86 6.14
C ASN A 6 4.39 -5.49 5.69
N LEU A 7 4.91 -4.37 6.18
CA LEU A 7 6.31 -4.01 6.05
C LEU A 7 7.05 -4.66 7.20
N VAL A 8 7.90 -5.63 6.89
CA VAL A 8 8.57 -6.47 7.89
C VAL A 8 10.06 -6.43 7.66
N ALA A 9 10.82 -6.14 8.72
CA ALA A 9 12.26 -6.31 8.72
C ALA A 9 12.60 -7.71 9.26
N TYR A 10 13.46 -8.42 8.54
CA TYR A 10 14.07 -9.66 8.97
C TYR A 10 15.54 -9.44 9.30
N GLU A 11 16.14 -10.36 10.04
CA GLU A 11 17.59 -10.39 10.20
C GLU A 11 18.25 -10.80 8.89
N SER A 12 19.28 -10.07 8.45
CA SER A 12 20.09 -10.44 7.28
C SER A 12 21.49 -10.85 7.70
N ALA A 13 22.03 -11.92 7.10
CA ALA A 13 23.43 -12.29 7.27
C ALA A 13 24.28 -11.91 6.04
N SER A 14 25.60 -12.07 6.17
CA SER A 14 26.58 -11.75 5.12
C SER A 14 26.47 -12.63 3.87
N ASP A 15 25.68 -13.70 3.91
CA ASP A 15 25.40 -14.60 2.79
C ASP A 15 24.22 -14.14 1.91
N GLY A 16 23.59 -13.00 2.25
CA GLY A 16 22.47 -12.42 1.53
C GLY A 16 21.12 -13.09 1.83
N ARG A 17 21.08 -14.07 2.74
CA ARG A 17 19.85 -14.70 3.23
C ARG A 17 19.21 -13.84 4.32
N ILE A 18 17.89 -14.02 4.49
CA ILE A 18 17.11 -13.38 5.54
C ILE A 18 16.50 -14.43 6.45
N TYR A 19 16.42 -14.12 7.75
CA TYR A 19 16.16 -15.08 8.81
C TYR A 19 15.01 -14.65 9.72
N GLU A 20 14.25 -15.63 10.22
CA GLU A 20 13.13 -15.40 11.12
C GLU A 20 13.57 -15.06 12.56
N THR A 21 14.79 -15.42 12.93
CA THR A 21 15.42 -15.26 14.27
C THR A 21 15.13 -13.91 14.93
N LYS A 22 15.13 -12.83 14.15
CA LYS A 22 14.64 -11.53 14.57
C LYS A 22 13.76 -10.92 13.48
N THR A 23 12.46 -10.87 13.76
CA THR A 23 11.46 -10.29 12.86
C THR A 23 10.80 -9.09 13.54
N GLU A 24 10.76 -7.95 12.84
CA GLU A 24 10.10 -6.72 13.29
C GLU A 24 9.01 -6.32 12.30
N LEU A 25 7.76 -6.22 12.79
CA LEU A 25 6.66 -5.61 12.04
C LEU A 25 6.79 -4.09 12.15
N ILE A 26 7.14 -3.43 11.05
CA ILE A 26 7.31 -1.97 11.01
C ILE A 26 5.96 -1.27 10.82
N GLU A 27 5.15 -1.75 9.87
CA GLU A 27 3.87 -1.13 9.52
C GLU A 27 2.93 -2.13 8.85
N THR A 28 1.62 -1.88 8.94
CA THR A 28 0.57 -2.69 8.32
C THR A 28 -0.48 -1.82 7.64
N ALA A 29 -0.84 -2.17 6.40
CA ALA A 29 -1.96 -1.57 5.69
C ALA A 29 -2.95 -2.64 5.22
N PHE A 30 -4.24 -2.44 5.50
CA PHE A 30 -5.27 -3.30 4.93
C PHE A 30 -5.48 -2.96 3.45
N ILE A 31 -5.56 -4.01 2.63
CA ILE A 31 -5.80 -3.88 1.19
C ILE A 31 -7.11 -4.57 0.80
N SER A 32 -7.90 -3.90 -0.04
CA SER A 32 -9.09 -4.50 -0.62
C SER A 32 -8.70 -5.54 -1.66
N THR A 33 -9.50 -6.61 -1.79
CA THR A 33 -9.27 -7.65 -2.79
C THR A 33 -9.24 -7.08 -4.21
N ALA A 34 -10.04 -6.04 -4.50
CA ALA A 34 -10.09 -5.39 -5.80
C ALA A 34 -8.77 -4.67 -6.12
N LEU A 35 -8.24 -3.88 -5.17
CA LEU A 35 -6.98 -3.16 -5.35
C LEU A 35 -5.81 -4.13 -5.47
N LEU A 36 -5.76 -5.17 -4.64
CA LEU A 36 -4.70 -6.17 -4.74
C LEU A 36 -4.71 -6.89 -6.10
N LYS A 37 -5.89 -7.28 -6.59
CA LYS A 37 -6.02 -7.89 -7.92
C LYS A 37 -5.51 -6.95 -9.02
N GLU A 38 -5.82 -5.66 -8.92
CA GLU A 38 -5.36 -4.67 -9.88
C GLU A 38 -3.84 -4.48 -9.85
N LEU A 39 -3.23 -4.44 -8.67
CA LEU A 39 -1.77 -4.39 -8.54
C LEU A 39 -1.10 -5.64 -9.10
N LYS A 40 -1.62 -6.84 -8.77
CA LYS A 40 -1.06 -8.13 -9.22
C LYS A 40 -1.08 -8.34 -10.74
N LYS A 41 -1.91 -7.59 -11.49
CA LYS A 41 -1.93 -7.67 -12.96
C LYS A 41 -0.62 -7.18 -13.58
N GLU A 42 -0.05 -6.13 -13.01
CA GLU A 42 1.17 -5.48 -13.52
C GLU A 42 2.40 -5.80 -12.67
N PHE A 43 2.18 -6.09 -11.39
CA PHE A 43 3.23 -6.35 -10.40
C PHE A 43 2.93 -7.67 -9.68
N PRO A 44 3.19 -8.82 -10.32
CA PRO A 44 3.03 -10.12 -9.67
C PRO A 44 3.82 -10.20 -8.37
N LEU A 45 3.28 -10.89 -7.37
CA LEU A 45 4.04 -11.18 -6.16
C LEU A 45 5.17 -12.17 -6.48
N VAL A 46 6.25 -12.05 -5.73
CA VAL A 46 7.37 -12.98 -5.77
C VAL A 46 7.39 -13.80 -4.49
N GLU A 47 7.77 -15.07 -4.62
CA GLU A 47 8.07 -15.89 -3.46
C GLU A 47 9.47 -15.58 -2.94
N ARG A 48 9.57 -15.42 -1.63
CA ARG A 48 10.83 -15.16 -0.96
C ARG A 48 11.03 -16.12 0.20
N LYS A 49 12.21 -16.73 0.24
CA LYS A 49 12.59 -17.68 1.28
C LYS A 49 13.04 -16.96 2.54
N ILE A 50 12.48 -17.36 3.68
CA ILE A 50 12.89 -16.96 5.02
C ILE A 50 13.47 -18.20 5.70
N TYR A 51 14.72 -18.10 6.15
CA TYR A 51 15.44 -19.20 6.76
C TYR A 51 15.22 -19.20 8.27
N GLU A 52 15.05 -20.38 8.87
CA GLU A 52 14.71 -20.48 10.29
C GLU A 52 15.94 -20.24 11.17
N VAL A 53 17.11 -20.76 10.76
CA VAL A 53 18.35 -20.73 11.56
C VAL A 53 19.57 -20.46 10.68
N LEU A 54 20.54 -19.70 11.21
CA LEU A 54 21.83 -19.47 10.58
C LEU A 54 22.57 -20.79 10.31
N GLY A 55 22.97 -21.00 9.06
CA GLY A 55 23.72 -22.19 8.64
C GLY A 55 22.88 -23.45 8.36
N ALA A 56 21.56 -23.39 8.57
CA ALA A 56 20.63 -24.43 8.15
C ALA A 56 19.96 -24.09 6.80
N ASP A 57 19.51 -25.11 6.07
CA ASP A 57 18.76 -24.94 4.81
C ASP A 57 17.23 -25.03 5.01
N GLU A 58 16.77 -25.13 6.27
CA GLU A 58 15.35 -25.07 6.64
C GLU A 58 14.80 -23.66 6.40
N HIS A 59 13.71 -23.58 5.63
CA HIS A 59 13.09 -22.31 5.24
C HIS A 59 11.60 -22.49 4.92
N TYR A 60 10.87 -21.39 5.04
CA TYR A 60 9.52 -21.23 4.47
C TYR A 60 9.51 -20.12 3.43
N SER A 61 8.47 -20.09 2.59
CA SER A 61 8.27 -19.06 1.57
C SER A 61 7.19 -18.08 1.99
N ILE A 62 7.42 -16.79 1.74
CA ILE A 62 6.41 -15.73 1.83
C ILE A 62 6.14 -15.15 0.44
N GLU A 63 4.91 -14.68 0.21
CA GLU A 63 4.62 -13.83 -0.95
C GLU A 63 4.87 -12.36 -0.60
N CYS A 64 5.66 -11.66 -1.42
CA CYS A 64 5.90 -10.24 -1.25
C CYS A 64 5.95 -9.48 -2.58
N PHE A 65 5.83 -8.15 -2.52
CA PHE A 65 6.10 -7.32 -3.68
C PHE A 65 7.61 -7.31 -3.99
N ASN A 66 7.95 -7.23 -5.27
CA ASN A 66 9.34 -7.14 -5.70
C ASN A 66 9.87 -5.71 -5.46
N ASP A 67 11.03 -5.61 -4.82
CA ASP A 67 11.70 -4.34 -4.53
C ASP A 67 11.96 -3.51 -5.80
N ALA A 68 12.22 -4.17 -6.93
CA ALA A 68 12.44 -3.51 -8.22
C ALA A 68 11.18 -2.80 -8.78
N ASP A 69 9.98 -3.18 -8.32
CA ASP A 69 8.72 -2.64 -8.81
C ASP A 69 8.12 -1.57 -7.89
N ILE A 70 8.68 -1.34 -6.69
CA ILE A 70 8.10 -0.48 -5.65
C ILE A 70 7.83 0.95 -6.14
N GLU A 71 8.79 1.56 -6.85
CA GLU A 71 8.62 2.90 -7.40
C GLU A 71 7.49 2.96 -8.43
N ARG A 72 7.39 1.96 -9.30
CA ARG A 72 6.33 1.87 -10.32
C ARG A 72 4.96 1.63 -9.68
N ILE A 73 4.91 0.83 -8.61
CA ILE A 73 3.70 0.60 -7.83
C ILE A 73 3.23 1.91 -7.19
N LEU A 74 4.15 2.70 -6.60
CA LEU A 74 3.82 4.01 -6.03
C LEU A 74 3.18 4.93 -7.06
N VAL A 75 3.77 5.07 -8.24
CA VAL A 75 3.22 5.89 -9.32
C VAL A 75 1.80 5.44 -9.71
N LYS A 76 1.55 4.12 -9.81
CA LYS A 76 0.21 3.59 -10.10
C LYS A 76 -0.78 3.90 -8.98
N LEU A 77 -0.37 3.75 -7.71
CA LEU A 77 -1.22 4.03 -6.55
C LEU A 77 -1.57 5.53 -6.45
N GLU A 78 -0.61 6.43 -6.70
CA GLU A 78 -0.82 7.87 -6.73
C GLU A 78 -1.81 8.26 -7.85
N GLY A 79 -1.68 7.67 -9.04
CA GLY A 79 -2.64 7.87 -10.12
C GLY A 79 -4.06 7.40 -9.77
N MET A 80 -4.18 6.26 -9.09
CA MET A 80 -5.47 5.80 -8.55
C MET A 80 -6.02 6.75 -7.50
N PHE A 81 -5.17 7.30 -6.65
CA PHE A 81 -5.56 8.20 -5.57
C PHE A 81 -6.12 9.51 -6.13
N LEU A 82 -5.46 10.10 -7.12
CA LEU A 82 -5.98 11.26 -7.83
C LEU A 82 -7.32 10.97 -8.52
N SER A 83 -7.47 9.78 -9.11
CA SER A 83 -8.72 9.36 -9.76
C SER A 83 -9.87 9.22 -8.75
N VAL A 84 -9.59 8.65 -7.57
CA VAL A 84 -10.57 8.55 -6.47
C VAL A 84 -10.96 9.93 -5.96
N LEU A 85 -9.99 10.82 -5.73
CA LEU A 85 -10.26 12.19 -5.30
C LEU A 85 -11.18 12.93 -6.28
N LYS A 86 -10.89 12.82 -7.58
CA LYS A 86 -11.71 13.44 -8.62
C LYS A 86 -13.13 12.87 -8.63
N SER A 87 -13.25 11.54 -8.66
CA SER A 87 -14.55 10.84 -8.66
C SER A 87 -15.40 11.20 -7.44
N ASP A 88 -14.78 11.22 -6.25
CA ASP A 88 -15.48 11.50 -5.00
C ASP A 88 -15.84 12.98 -4.88
N SER A 89 -14.99 13.89 -5.35
CA SER A 89 -15.31 15.32 -5.45
C SER A 89 -16.49 15.55 -6.38
N GLU A 90 -16.49 14.98 -7.59
CA GLU A 90 -17.59 15.11 -8.54
C GLU A 90 -18.91 14.55 -7.98
N ARG A 91 -18.84 13.42 -7.26
CA ARG A 91 -20.00 12.79 -6.63
C ARG A 91 -20.57 13.60 -5.46
N LEU A 92 -19.70 14.10 -4.58
CA LEU A 92 -20.11 14.75 -3.33
C LEU A 92 -20.43 16.23 -3.54
N LEU A 93 -19.63 16.94 -4.32
CA LEU A 93 -19.71 18.40 -4.49
C LEU A 93 -20.35 18.80 -5.82
N GLY A 94 -20.63 17.84 -6.71
CA GLY A 94 -21.03 18.11 -8.10
C GLY A 94 -19.84 18.57 -8.95
N LYS A 95 -20.07 18.75 -10.26
CA LYS A 95 -19.11 19.43 -11.13
C LYS A 95 -19.02 20.89 -10.70
N THR A 96 -18.00 21.20 -9.92
CA THR A 96 -17.66 22.55 -9.51
C THR A 96 -16.47 22.98 -10.35
N ASP A 97 -16.65 24.05 -11.14
CA ASP A 97 -15.54 24.73 -11.80
C ASP A 97 -14.72 25.43 -10.71
N PHE A 98 -13.78 24.70 -10.11
CA PHE A 98 -12.85 25.26 -9.13
C PHE A 98 -11.93 26.26 -9.82
N GLN A 99 -12.29 27.54 -9.77
CA GLN A 99 -11.49 28.64 -10.33
C GLN A 99 -10.67 29.41 -9.27
N ASP A 100 -10.71 29.05 -7.99
CA ASP A 100 -10.03 29.87 -6.96
C ASP A 100 -9.43 29.04 -5.82
N ASP A 101 -8.09 29.05 -5.71
CA ASP A 101 -7.26 28.28 -4.75
C ASP A 101 -7.40 28.71 -3.27
N LYS A 102 -8.28 29.69 -2.97
CA LYS A 102 -8.31 30.35 -1.65
C LYS A 102 -9.53 30.02 -0.79
N ASN A 103 -10.54 29.37 -1.34
CA ASN A 103 -11.80 29.13 -0.62
C ASN A 103 -12.09 27.63 -0.49
N LEU A 104 -12.44 27.22 0.74
CA LEU A 104 -12.99 25.88 0.96
C LEU A 104 -14.27 25.70 0.12
N PRO A 105 -14.45 24.57 -0.57
CA PRO A 105 -15.67 24.30 -1.31
C PRO A 105 -16.88 24.33 -0.37
N SER A 106 -17.73 25.35 -0.48
CA SER A 106 -18.97 25.44 0.29
C SER A 106 -20.17 25.03 -0.57
N ALA A 107 -20.22 23.76 -1.00
CA ALA A 107 -21.42 23.24 -1.64
C ALA A 107 -22.42 22.84 -0.55
N GLN A 108 -23.51 23.60 -0.39
CA GLN A 108 -24.69 23.16 0.36
C GLN A 108 -25.42 22.12 -0.50
N SER A 109 -24.99 20.87 -0.44
CA SER A 109 -25.74 19.77 -1.06
C SER A 109 -26.77 19.23 -0.08
N THR A 110 -28.04 19.50 -0.35
CA THR A 110 -29.20 18.93 0.36
C THR A 110 -29.43 17.44 0.08
N TYR A 111 -28.59 16.80 -0.74
CA TYR A 111 -28.81 15.43 -1.25
C TYR A 111 -27.66 14.43 -0.99
N ILE A 112 -26.57 14.81 -0.31
CA ILE A 112 -25.51 13.84 0.03
C ILE A 112 -26.00 12.91 1.14
N LYS A 113 -25.98 11.60 0.89
CA LYS A 113 -26.23 10.61 1.94
C LYS A 113 -24.98 10.49 2.80
N SER A 114 -25.14 10.44 4.12
CA SER A 114 -24.03 10.21 5.07
C SER A 114 -23.23 8.93 4.79
N SER A 115 -23.87 7.94 4.15
CA SER A 115 -23.20 6.71 3.67
C SER A 115 -22.14 6.99 2.61
N ASP A 116 -22.38 7.96 1.72
CA ASP A 116 -21.51 8.25 0.58
C ASP A 116 -20.23 8.94 1.08
N ILE A 117 -20.36 9.84 2.06
CA ILE A 117 -19.22 10.46 2.75
C ILE A 117 -18.38 9.40 3.46
N SER A 118 -19.03 8.52 4.22
CA SER A 118 -18.34 7.46 4.99
C SER A 118 -17.58 6.51 4.07
N GLU A 119 -18.17 6.15 2.93
CA GLU A 119 -17.52 5.34 1.91
C GLU A 119 -16.30 6.05 1.31
N SER A 120 -16.44 7.33 0.95
CA SER A 120 -15.34 8.15 0.42
C SER A 120 -14.17 8.26 1.39
N ILE A 121 -14.45 8.53 2.67
CA ILE A 121 -13.42 8.57 3.73
C ILE A 121 -12.72 7.22 3.85
N SER A 122 -13.49 6.12 3.83
CA SER A 122 -12.93 4.76 3.94
C SER A 122 -12.01 4.41 2.77
N ARG A 123 -12.42 4.72 1.53
CA ARG A 123 -11.60 4.52 0.33
C ARG A 123 -10.32 5.36 0.37
N PHE A 124 -10.46 6.65 0.69
CA PHE A 124 -9.33 7.56 0.85
C PHE A 124 -8.32 7.01 1.85
N ARG A 125 -8.78 6.67 3.06
CA ARG A 125 -7.92 6.13 4.13
C ARG A 125 -7.20 4.87 3.68
N THR A 126 -7.94 3.92 3.10
CA THR A 126 -7.36 2.65 2.63
C THR A 126 -6.23 2.89 1.63
N LEU A 127 -6.47 3.72 0.62
CA LEU A 127 -5.48 3.98 -0.41
C LEU A 127 -4.29 4.79 0.11
N SER A 128 -4.53 5.79 0.97
CA SER A 128 -3.47 6.58 1.60
C SER A 128 -2.57 5.73 2.50
N ASN A 129 -3.12 4.77 3.25
CA ASN A 129 -2.33 3.87 4.09
C ASN A 129 -1.45 2.93 3.25
N ILE A 130 -1.97 2.45 2.11
CA ILE A 130 -1.18 1.63 1.18
C ILE A 130 -0.09 2.47 0.53
N ILE A 131 -0.39 3.69 0.07
CA ILE A 131 0.64 4.60 -0.47
C ILE A 131 1.72 4.85 0.59
N TYR A 132 1.32 5.09 1.84
CA TYR A 132 2.26 5.33 2.93
C TYR A 132 3.20 4.15 3.17
N ILE A 133 2.70 2.91 3.23
CA ILE A 133 3.55 1.75 3.49
C ILE A 133 4.56 1.50 2.34
N PHE A 134 4.14 1.68 1.08
CA PHE A 134 5.06 1.60 -0.06
C PHE A 134 6.06 2.76 -0.07
N SER A 135 5.63 3.96 0.31
CA SER A 135 6.50 5.14 0.41
C SER A 135 7.55 4.94 1.50
N LEU A 136 7.18 4.30 2.61
CA LEU A 136 8.08 3.99 3.71
C LEU A 136 9.16 3.00 3.25
N LYS A 137 8.79 1.93 2.53
CA LYS A 137 9.74 1.01 1.91
C LYS A 137 10.67 1.75 0.94
N ASN A 138 10.12 2.59 0.05
CA ASN A 138 10.92 3.27 -0.97
C ASN A 138 11.87 4.34 -0.40
N SER A 139 11.46 5.08 0.62
CA SER A 139 12.21 6.23 1.14
C SER A 139 13.18 5.89 2.26
N LYS A 140 12.83 4.96 3.17
CA LYS A 140 13.66 4.61 4.33
C LYS A 140 14.42 3.30 4.18
N TYR A 141 13.88 2.37 3.40
CA TYR A 141 14.41 1.01 3.26
C TYR A 141 14.75 0.68 1.80
N SER A 142 15.10 1.71 1.03
CA SER A 142 15.52 1.58 -0.36
C SER A 142 16.79 0.73 -0.43
N GLY A 143 16.78 -0.32 -1.25
CA GLY A 143 17.90 -1.24 -1.40
C GLY A 143 18.17 -2.16 -0.20
N ASP A 144 17.44 -1.99 0.91
CA ASP A 144 17.51 -2.92 2.03
C ASP A 144 16.63 -4.14 1.75
N ASN A 145 17.26 -5.18 1.23
CA ASN A 145 16.59 -6.43 0.90
C ASN A 145 16.06 -7.14 2.15
N SER A 146 16.53 -6.83 3.37
CA SER A 146 16.03 -7.46 4.61
C SER A 146 14.63 -6.99 4.99
N VAL A 147 14.20 -5.85 4.45
CA VAL A 147 12.90 -5.24 4.73
C VAL A 147 11.96 -5.47 3.55
N VAL A 148 10.85 -6.17 3.78
CA VAL A 148 9.96 -6.65 2.71
C VAL A 148 8.52 -6.22 2.92
N LEU A 149 7.82 -5.95 1.81
CA LEU A 149 6.36 -5.76 1.78
C LEU A 149 5.67 -7.10 1.53
N LYS A 150 5.41 -7.86 2.59
CA LYS A 150 4.78 -9.17 2.50
C LYS A 150 3.26 -9.09 2.53
N LEU A 151 2.61 -10.01 1.82
CA LEU A 151 1.18 -10.23 1.98
C LEU A 151 0.92 -11.00 3.28
N GLY A 152 -0.08 -10.58 4.06
CA GLY A 152 -0.53 -11.25 5.28
C GLY A 152 -2.02 -11.52 5.31
#